data_AF-A0A2R6H8V3-F1
#
_entry.id   AF-A0A2R6H8V3-F1
#
_cell.length_a   1.000
_cell.length_b   1.000
_cell.length_c   1.000
_cell.angle_alpha   90.00
_cell.angle_beta   90.00
_cell.angle_gamma   90.00
#
_symmetry.space_group_name_H-M   'P 1'
#
loop_
_entity.id
_entity.type
_entity.pdbx_description
1 polymer ?
#
loop_
_entity_poly.entity_id
_entity_poly.type
_entity_poly.pdbx_seq_one_letter_code
_entity_poly.pdbx_strand_id
1 'polypeptide(L)'
;MSLTLQTGAGEAVTRETFWLIGPVGKALFYFLAALAIAVLVYGVYARFVLGPGLDNPDLAFALLTDELLPAWVAGLVAASIIAGSMSTADSKMLGPSTLIANEFYQMFWPDRDDVDRLLGARVVVVLYAIAALISAVTIQSIVTSILVYLTVGMGAIPAFVASFAWKRATPNAAFVSMVGGGGLAAVLALWPPQFLPGMPTYYMGWFGLAFGTILLIGISLFEGEEKVPHSFREPAVTDGGDGHQEVERARNLVNMVHY
;
A
#
# COMPACT_ATOMS: atom_id res chain seq x y z
N MET A 1 -46.37 22.96 -30.96
CA MET A 1 -45.79 24.23 -30.49
C MET A 1 -44.89 23.89 -29.29
N SER A 2 -43.58 24.08 -29.49
CA SER A 2 -42.44 24.03 -28.54
C SER A 2 -42.24 22.82 -27.61
N LEU A 3 -41.16 22.06 -27.91
CA LEU A 3 -40.34 21.26 -27.00
C LEU A 3 -39.94 22.04 -25.73
N THR A 4 -39.90 21.35 -24.59
CA THR A 4 -38.87 21.53 -23.56
C THR A 4 -38.57 20.19 -22.90
N LEU A 5 -37.47 19.55 -23.32
CA LEU A 5 -36.84 18.43 -22.65
C LEU A 5 -36.27 18.92 -21.31
N GLN A 6 -36.84 18.48 -20.18
CA GLN A 6 -36.14 18.53 -18.90
C GLN A 6 -35.26 17.28 -18.78
N THR A 7 -34.10 17.33 -19.44
CA THR A 7 -32.93 16.58 -19.02
C THR A 7 -32.47 17.17 -17.69
N GLY A 8 -32.65 16.41 -16.63
CA GLY A 8 -32.30 16.79 -15.27
C GLY A 8 -32.15 15.57 -14.37
N ALA A 9 -31.55 14.49 -14.90
CA ALA A 9 -30.77 13.58 -14.07
C ALA A 9 -29.53 14.37 -13.59
N GLY A 10 -29.78 15.35 -12.72
CA GLY A 10 -28.75 16.04 -11.98
C GLY A 10 -28.14 14.99 -11.08
N GLU A 11 -26.94 14.57 -11.46
CA GLU A 11 -25.87 14.09 -10.61
C GLU A 11 -26.35 13.82 -9.19
N ALA A 12 -26.38 12.55 -8.79
CA ALA A 12 -26.09 12.24 -7.40
C ALA A 12 -24.65 12.72 -7.16
N VAL A 13 -24.51 14.04 -6.95
CA VAL A 13 -23.33 14.70 -6.45
C VAL A 13 -22.91 13.84 -5.28
N THR A 14 -21.78 13.15 -5.43
CA THR A 14 -21.11 12.42 -4.37
C THR A 14 -20.84 13.44 -3.27
N ARG A 15 -21.81 13.60 -2.36
CA ARG A 15 -21.87 14.74 -1.44
C ARG A 15 -20.60 14.79 -0.61
N GLU A 16 -20.15 16.03 -0.40
CA GLU A 16 -18.95 16.39 0.36
C GLU A 16 -18.92 15.75 1.76
N THR A 17 -18.31 14.57 1.89
CA THR A 17 -18.18 13.86 3.17
C THR A 17 -17.43 14.70 4.20
N PHE A 18 -16.52 15.57 3.74
CA PHE A 18 -15.71 16.44 4.60
C PHE A 18 -16.55 17.48 5.37
N TRP A 19 -17.72 17.87 4.84
CA TRP A 19 -18.55 18.92 5.42
C TRP A 19 -19.66 18.43 6.36
N LEU A 20 -19.92 17.12 6.41
CA LEU A 20 -20.88 16.49 7.34
C LEU A 20 -20.32 16.26 8.75
N ILE A 21 -19.03 16.51 8.97
CA ILE A 21 -18.42 16.42 10.29
C ILE A 21 -18.99 17.55 11.16
N GLY A 22 -19.64 17.20 12.27
CA GLY A 22 -20.16 18.18 13.23
C GLY A 22 -19.06 19.14 13.74
N PRO A 23 -19.41 20.31 14.29
CA PRO A 23 -18.44 21.31 14.76
C PRO A 23 -17.36 20.72 15.69
N VAL A 24 -17.76 19.78 16.56
CA VAL A 24 -16.86 19.06 17.47
C VAL A 24 -15.84 18.21 16.70
N GLY A 25 -16.27 17.48 15.67
CA GLY A 25 -15.37 16.65 14.88
C GLY A 25 -14.37 17.48 14.06
N LYS A 26 -14.79 18.65 13.55
CA LYS A 26 -13.88 19.60 12.89
C LYS A 26 -12.85 20.15 13.86
N ALA A 27 -13.28 20.58 15.05
CA ALA A 27 -12.38 21.07 16.09
C ALA A 27 -11.36 19.99 16.50
N LEU A 28 -11.82 18.76 16.72
CA LEU A 28 -10.95 17.63 17.04
C LEU A 28 -9.96 17.34 15.90
N PHE A 29 -10.42 17.33 14.64
CA PHE A 29 -9.56 17.11 13.48
C PHE A 29 -8.45 18.16 13.39
N TYR A 30 -8.78 19.45 13.48
CA TYR A 30 -7.79 20.52 13.42
C TYR A 30 -6.83 20.48 14.62
N PHE A 31 -7.33 20.16 15.81
CA PHE A 31 -6.49 19.97 16.99
C PHE A 31 -5.48 18.84 16.79
N LEU A 32 -5.91 17.66 16.32
CA LEU A 32 -5.03 16.53 16.05
C LEU A 32 -4.04 16.82 14.92
N ALA A 33 -4.47 17.52 13.86
CA ALA A 33 -3.59 17.93 12.78
C ALA A 33 -2.51 18.91 13.26
N ALA A 34 -2.90 19.91 14.07
CA ALA A 34 -1.95 20.85 14.66
C ALA A 34 -0.96 20.14 15.60
N LEU A 35 -1.44 19.19 16.41
CA LEU A 35 -0.59 18.37 17.27
C LEU A 35 0.42 17.54 16.46
N ALA A 36 -0.03 16.90 15.37
CA ALA A 36 0.85 16.13 14.49
C ALA A 36 1.95 16.99 13.86
N ILE A 37 1.61 18.21 13.43
CA ILE A 37 2.59 19.18 12.90
C ILE A 37 3.57 19.60 14.00
N ALA A 38 3.09 19.88 15.21
CA ALA A 38 3.96 20.27 16.33
C ALA A 38 4.96 19.16 16.68
N VAL A 39 4.51 17.90 16.73
CA VAL A 39 5.39 16.73 16.97
C VAL A 39 6.42 16.57 15.86
N LEU A 40 6.01 16.77 14.58
CA LEU A 40 6.93 16.73 13.44
C LEU A 40 8.02 17.81 13.56
N VAL A 41 7.63 19.06 13.80
CA VAL A 41 8.57 20.19 13.94
C VAL A 41 9.52 19.96 15.11
N TYR A 42 9.01 19.45 16.23
CA TYR A 42 9.84 19.10 17.39
C TYR A 42 10.86 18.00 17.04
N GLY A 43 10.46 16.94 16.34
CA GLY A 43 11.40 15.89 15.90
C GLY A 43 12.45 16.38 14.91
N VAL A 44 12.08 17.28 14.00
CA VAL A 44 13.03 17.94 13.09
C VAL A 44 14.03 18.78 13.88
N TYR A 45 13.56 19.58 14.84
CA TYR A 45 14.42 20.36 15.73
C TYR A 45 15.37 19.45 16.53
N ALA A 46 14.88 18.36 17.11
CA ALA A 46 15.70 17.39 17.82
C ALA A 46 16.82 16.82 16.95
N ARG A 47 16.50 16.48 15.70
CA ARG A 47 17.50 16.00 14.73
C ARG A 47 18.52 17.07 14.36
N PHE A 48 18.15 18.35 14.29
CA PHE A 48 19.11 19.42 14.00
C PHE A 48 20.06 19.71 15.16
N VAL A 49 19.57 19.68 16.40
CA VAL A 49 20.37 20.02 17.58
C VAL A 49 21.23 18.85 18.04
N LEU A 50 20.65 17.65 18.16
CA LEU A 50 21.36 16.48 18.68
C LEU A 50 21.94 15.59 17.58
N GLY A 51 21.34 15.57 16.39
CA GLY A 51 21.70 14.62 15.32
C GLY A 51 23.18 14.57 14.95
N PRO A 52 23.92 15.69 14.80
CA PRO A 52 25.35 15.66 14.48
C PRO A 52 26.24 14.98 15.52
N GLY A 53 25.77 14.86 16.77
CA GLY A 53 26.51 14.25 17.87
C GLY A 53 26.09 12.81 18.19
N LEU A 54 25.14 12.23 17.45
CA LEU A 54 24.60 10.89 17.72
C LEU A 54 25.08 9.87 16.68
N ASP A 55 25.46 8.69 17.17
CA ASP A 55 25.75 7.54 16.31
C ASP A 55 24.52 7.12 15.48
N ASN A 56 23.32 7.23 16.08
CA ASN A 56 22.04 7.02 15.41
C ASN A 56 21.14 8.26 15.54
N PRO A 57 21.07 9.10 14.48
CA PRO A 57 20.21 10.28 14.46
C PRO A 57 18.71 10.00 14.63
N ASP A 58 18.27 8.75 14.43
CA ASP A 58 16.87 8.37 14.58
C ASP A 58 16.43 8.36 16.06
N LEU A 59 17.39 8.37 17.00
CA LEU A 59 17.13 8.46 18.45
C LEU A 59 16.96 9.91 18.95
N ALA A 60 17.23 10.91 18.12
CA ALA A 60 17.26 12.31 18.53
C ALA A 60 15.96 12.78 19.21
N PHE A 61 14.80 12.38 18.66
CA PHE A 61 13.50 12.72 19.24
C PHE A 61 13.34 12.15 20.66
N ALA A 62 13.68 10.88 20.85
CA ALA A 62 13.52 10.20 22.13
C ALA A 62 14.45 10.78 23.20
N LEU A 63 15.71 11.03 22.84
CA LEU A 63 16.71 11.61 23.74
C LEU A 63 16.36 13.04 24.14
N LEU A 64 15.95 13.88 23.19
CA LEU A 64 15.54 15.25 23.51
C LEU A 64 14.30 15.27 24.41
N THR A 65 13.38 14.32 24.21
CA THR A 65 12.17 14.19 25.02
C THR A 65 12.52 13.82 26.47
N ASP A 66 13.45 12.89 26.67
CA ASP A 66 13.90 12.49 28.02
C ASP A 66 14.63 13.63 28.76
N GLU A 67 15.39 14.46 28.03
CA GLU A 67 16.14 15.58 28.60
C GLU A 67 15.27 16.79 28.96
N LEU A 68 14.30 17.15 28.11
CA LEU A 68 13.54 18.39 28.26
C LEU A 68 12.23 18.24 29.05
N LEU A 69 11.64 17.04 29.08
CA LEU A 69 10.31 16.84 29.67
C LEU A 69 10.40 16.20 31.06
N PRO A 70 9.43 16.47 31.95
CA PRO A 70 9.31 15.73 33.21
C PRO A 70 9.14 14.23 32.94
N ALA A 71 9.70 13.38 33.80
CA ALA A 71 9.72 11.92 33.63
C ALA A 71 8.34 11.31 33.32
N TRP A 72 7.27 11.82 33.91
CA TRP A 72 5.91 11.33 33.65
C TRP A 72 5.41 11.68 32.24
N VAL A 73 5.79 12.85 31.69
CA VAL A 73 5.43 13.24 30.31
C VAL A 73 6.28 12.47 29.30
N ALA A 74 7.58 12.35 29.56
CA ALA A 74 8.48 11.54 28.73
C ALA A 74 7.98 10.08 28.65
N GLY A 75 7.53 9.51 29.77
CA GLY A 75 6.90 8.19 29.81
C GLY A 75 5.62 8.08 28.97
N LEU A 76 4.74 9.10 29.00
CA LEU A 76 3.56 9.14 28.14
C LEU A 76 3.90 9.23 26.65
N VAL A 77 4.91 10.03 26.29
CA VAL A 77 5.40 10.13 24.92
C VAL A 77 5.98 8.79 24.47
N ALA A 78 6.84 8.16 25.27
CA ALA A 78 7.38 6.83 24.97
C ALA A 78 6.27 5.78 24.76
N ALA A 79 5.26 5.78 25.64
CA ALA A 79 4.09 4.89 25.50
C ALA A 79 3.33 5.16 24.19
N SER A 80 3.18 6.43 23.79
CA SER A 80 2.50 6.79 22.53
C SER A 80 3.24 6.28 21.28
N ILE A 81 4.57 6.34 21.28
CA ILE A 81 5.40 5.83 20.16
C ILE A 81 5.26 4.32 20.05
N ILE A 82 5.31 3.62 21.18
CA ILE A 82 5.14 2.15 21.22
C ILE A 82 3.74 1.77 20.75
N ALA A 83 2.69 2.43 21.27
CA ALA A 83 1.31 2.19 20.88
C ALA A 83 1.07 2.45 19.38
N GLY A 84 1.59 3.56 18.85
CA GLY A 84 1.50 3.88 17.42
C GLY A 84 2.22 2.85 16.55
N SER A 85 3.41 2.41 16.97
CA SER A 85 4.21 1.40 16.27
C SER A 85 3.50 0.04 16.26
N MET A 86 2.90 -0.37 17.38
CA MET A 86 2.11 -1.60 17.47
C MET A 86 0.91 -1.58 16.52
N SER A 87 0.15 -0.48 16.46
CA SER A 87 -1.00 -0.36 15.56
C SER A 87 -0.62 -0.48 14.07
N THR A 88 0.57 0.01 13.72
CA THR A 88 1.11 -0.09 12.37
C THR A 88 1.57 -1.52 12.09
N ALA A 89 2.29 -2.14 13.03
CA ALA A 89 2.75 -3.52 12.89
C ALA A 89 1.57 -4.48 12.69
N ASP A 90 0.51 -4.36 13.49
CA ASP A 90 -0.70 -5.18 13.37
C ASP A 90 -1.34 -5.05 11.97
N SER A 91 -1.48 -3.80 11.50
CA SER A 91 -2.04 -3.53 10.18
C SER A 91 -1.17 -4.09 9.04
N LYS A 92 0.16 -4.04 9.17
CA LYS A 92 1.08 -4.59 8.17
C LYS A 92 1.11 -6.12 8.18
N MET A 93 0.95 -6.75 9.35
CA MET A 93 0.86 -8.20 9.48
C MET A 93 -0.46 -8.76 8.93
N LEU A 94 -1.54 -7.99 8.99
CA LEU A 94 -2.84 -8.42 8.48
C LEU A 94 -2.85 -8.63 6.97
N GLY A 95 -2.12 -7.81 6.21
CA GLY A 95 -2.05 -7.90 4.74
C GLY A 95 -1.63 -9.31 4.24
N PRO A 96 -0.42 -9.80 4.57
CA PRO A 96 0.03 -11.14 4.19
C PRO A 96 -0.89 -12.25 4.70
N SER A 97 -1.47 -12.09 5.91
CA SER A 97 -2.44 -13.04 6.48
C SER A 97 -3.67 -13.19 5.58
N THR A 98 -4.26 -12.06 5.18
CA THR A 98 -5.45 -12.04 4.31
C THR A 98 -5.14 -12.54 2.90
N LEU A 99 -3.96 -12.21 2.36
CA LEU A 99 -3.50 -12.70 1.06
C LEU A 99 -3.43 -14.23 1.04
N ILE A 100 -2.85 -14.82 2.09
CA ILE A 100 -2.74 -16.28 2.19
C ILE A 100 -4.10 -16.92 2.39
N ALA A 101 -4.89 -16.40 3.35
CA ALA A 101 -6.20 -16.94 3.64
C ALA A 101 -7.08 -16.91 2.40
N ASN A 102 -7.14 -15.78 1.69
CA ASN A 102 -8.14 -15.56 0.64
C ASN A 102 -7.66 -15.98 -0.76
N GLU A 103 -6.39 -15.79 -1.09
CA GLU A 103 -5.92 -15.98 -2.47
C GLU A 103 -5.13 -17.28 -2.63
N PHE A 104 -4.08 -17.48 -1.82
CA PHE A 104 -3.21 -18.65 -1.97
C PHE A 104 -3.90 -19.93 -1.52
N TYR A 105 -4.63 -19.90 -0.40
CA TYR A 105 -5.25 -21.11 0.13
C TYR A 105 -6.32 -21.66 -0.81
N GLN A 106 -7.15 -20.79 -1.40
CA GLN A 106 -8.14 -21.18 -2.40
C GLN A 106 -7.50 -21.67 -3.71
N MET A 107 -6.37 -21.10 -4.12
CA MET A 107 -5.65 -21.49 -5.33
C MET A 107 -4.98 -22.87 -5.21
N PHE A 108 -4.33 -23.15 -4.08
CA PHE A 108 -3.52 -24.38 -3.91
C PHE A 108 -4.25 -25.51 -3.19
N TRP A 109 -5.23 -25.19 -2.34
CA TRP A 109 -6.01 -26.15 -1.56
C TRP A 109 -7.50 -25.79 -1.53
N PRO A 110 -8.20 -25.84 -2.67
CA PRO A 110 -9.60 -25.44 -2.78
C PRO A 110 -10.55 -26.28 -1.90
N ASP A 111 -10.19 -27.54 -1.62
CA ASP A 111 -11.06 -28.50 -0.93
C ASP A 111 -10.84 -28.57 0.61
N ARG A 112 -10.08 -27.63 1.19
CA ARG A 112 -9.73 -27.64 2.61
C ARG A 112 -10.70 -26.82 3.45
N ASP A 113 -10.95 -27.30 4.66
CA ASP A 113 -11.88 -26.69 5.63
C ASP A 113 -11.39 -25.32 6.11
N ASP A 114 -12.33 -24.46 6.54
CA ASP A 114 -12.04 -23.08 6.99
C ASP A 114 -11.06 -23.04 8.19
N VAL A 115 -11.03 -24.11 8.98
CA VAL A 115 -10.10 -24.26 10.11
C VAL A 115 -8.65 -24.37 9.63
N ASP A 116 -8.38 -25.16 8.59
CA ASP A 116 -7.03 -25.34 8.05
C ASP A 116 -6.55 -24.05 7.36
N ARG A 117 -7.47 -23.34 6.69
CA ARG A 117 -7.22 -22.01 6.10
C ARG A 117 -6.77 -20.99 7.14
N LEU A 118 -7.48 -20.93 8.28
CA LEU A 118 -7.14 -20.05 9.39
C LEU A 118 -5.79 -20.42 10.02
N LEU A 119 -5.50 -21.72 10.15
CA LEU A 119 -4.21 -22.20 10.65
C LEU A 119 -3.07 -21.77 9.73
N GLY A 120 -3.22 -21.94 8.40
CA GLY A 120 -2.24 -21.51 7.41
C GLY A 120 -1.94 -20.02 7.49
N ALA A 121 -2.98 -19.19 7.60
CA ALA A 121 -2.82 -17.74 7.76
C ALA A 121 -2.04 -17.38 9.04
N ARG A 122 -2.34 -18.03 10.18
CA ARG A 122 -1.62 -17.83 11.45
C ARG A 122 -0.15 -18.22 11.34
N VAL A 123 0.17 -19.35 10.70
CA VAL A 123 1.55 -19.80 10.49
C VAL A 123 2.32 -18.75 9.67
N VAL A 124 1.74 -18.23 8.60
CA VAL A 124 2.41 -17.20 7.80
C VAL A 124 2.63 -15.92 8.59
N VAL A 125 1.67 -15.48 9.41
CA VAL A 125 1.86 -14.32 10.28
C VAL A 125 3.03 -14.53 11.24
N VAL A 126 3.16 -15.72 11.84
CA VAL A 126 4.27 -16.04 12.74
C VAL A 126 5.62 -16.03 11.99
N LEU A 127 5.68 -16.64 10.80
CA LEU A 127 6.91 -16.63 9.98
C LEU A 127 7.29 -15.22 9.55
N TYR A 128 6.30 -14.40 9.16
CA TYR A 128 6.49 -13.00 8.83
C TYR A 128 6.99 -12.18 10.03
N ALA A 129 6.44 -12.43 11.23
CA ALA A 129 6.89 -11.82 12.48
C ALA A 129 8.36 -12.12 12.77
N ILE A 130 8.78 -13.38 12.61
CA ILE A 130 10.17 -13.80 12.81
C ILE A 130 11.09 -13.10 11.81
N ALA A 131 10.73 -13.05 10.53
CA ALA A 131 11.50 -12.34 9.50
C ALA A 131 11.59 -10.83 9.80
N ALA A 132 10.50 -10.21 10.24
CA ALA A 132 10.48 -8.81 10.65
C ALA A 132 11.39 -8.57 11.87
N LEU A 133 11.39 -9.46 12.86
CA LEU A 133 12.25 -9.37 14.04
C LEU A 133 13.74 -9.47 13.68
N ILE A 134 14.11 -10.42 12.81
CA ILE A 134 15.48 -10.56 12.30
C ILE A 134 15.92 -9.29 11.56
N SER A 135 15.01 -8.74 10.75
CA SER A 135 15.26 -7.49 10.01
C SER A 135 15.44 -6.30 10.95
N ALA A 136 14.62 -6.20 12.01
CA ALA A 136 14.70 -5.13 13.01
C ALA A 136 16.02 -5.16 13.81
N VAL A 137 16.58 -6.34 14.07
CA VAL A 137 17.87 -6.48 14.76
C VAL A 137 19.05 -6.11 13.85
N THR A 138 18.91 -6.37 12.55
CA THR A 138 19.98 -6.16 11.56
C THR A 138 20.00 -4.73 11.03
N ILE A 139 18.85 -4.11 10.80
CA ILE A 139 18.71 -2.77 10.23
C ILE A 139 18.15 -1.81 11.29
N GLN A 140 19.05 -1.09 11.95
CA GLN A 140 18.71 -0.20 13.06
C GLN A 140 18.41 1.25 12.63
N SER A 141 18.66 1.59 11.36
CA SER A 141 18.33 2.91 10.81
C SER A 141 17.01 2.87 10.03
N ILE A 142 16.12 3.79 10.37
CA ILE A 142 14.83 3.97 9.70
C ILE A 142 15.05 4.40 8.24
N VAL A 143 16.01 5.29 8.00
CA VAL A 143 16.36 5.76 6.64
C VAL A 143 16.81 4.60 5.77
N THR A 144 17.72 3.76 6.28
CA THR A 144 18.18 2.57 5.55
C THR A 144 17.03 1.60 5.29
N SER A 145 16.16 1.34 6.28
CA SER A 145 15.00 0.45 6.13
C SER A 145 14.04 0.92 5.04
N ILE A 146 13.71 2.21 5.01
CA ILE A 146 12.84 2.80 3.99
C ILE A 146 13.50 2.70 2.61
N LEU A 147 14.79 3.02 2.50
CA LEU A 147 15.50 2.95 1.23
C LEU A 147 15.54 1.52 0.70
N VAL A 148 15.84 0.52 1.52
CA VAL A 148 15.80 -0.89 1.12
C VAL A 148 14.40 -1.30 0.67
N TYR A 149 13.37 -0.95 1.44
CA TYR A 149 11.97 -1.22 1.09
C TYR A 149 11.60 -0.64 -0.28
N LEU A 150 11.92 0.65 -0.52
CA LEU A 150 11.64 1.31 -1.79
C LEU A 150 12.44 0.68 -2.94
N THR A 151 13.71 0.34 -2.70
CA THR A 151 14.61 -0.29 -3.69
C THR A 151 14.01 -1.59 -4.24
N VAL A 152 13.58 -2.48 -3.34
CA VAL A 152 12.94 -3.75 -3.71
C VAL A 152 11.57 -3.50 -4.33
N GLY A 153 10.81 -2.54 -3.77
CA GLY A 153 9.48 -2.15 -4.25
C GLY A 153 9.46 -1.63 -5.70
N MET A 154 10.57 -1.11 -6.22
CA MET A 154 10.68 -0.69 -7.62
C MET A 154 10.40 -1.82 -8.62
N GLY A 155 10.61 -3.08 -8.23
CA GLY A 155 10.27 -4.24 -9.04
C GLY A 155 8.77 -4.34 -9.38
N ALA A 156 7.89 -3.77 -8.55
CA ALA A 156 6.45 -3.79 -8.78
C ALA A 156 5.96 -2.72 -9.77
N ILE A 157 6.76 -1.68 -10.00
CA ILE A 157 6.39 -0.52 -10.83
C ILE A 157 6.04 -0.93 -12.27
N PRO A 158 6.81 -1.78 -12.97
CA PRO A 158 6.50 -2.15 -14.35
C PRO A 158 5.12 -2.80 -14.49
N ALA A 159 4.80 -3.76 -13.63
CA ALA A 159 3.48 -4.40 -13.61
C ALA A 159 2.36 -3.41 -13.27
N PHE A 160 2.57 -2.54 -12.28
CA PHE A 160 1.61 -1.52 -11.90
C PHE A 160 1.32 -0.54 -13.05
N VAL A 161 2.34 0.01 -13.69
CA VAL A 161 2.18 0.91 -14.84
C VAL A 161 1.49 0.19 -16.00
N ALA A 162 1.90 -1.04 -16.29
CA ALA A 162 1.34 -1.81 -17.39
C ALA A 162 -0.15 -2.14 -17.20
N SER A 163 -0.62 -2.27 -15.95
CA SER A 163 -2.03 -2.57 -15.64
C SER A 163 -3.03 -1.56 -16.22
N PHE A 164 -2.63 -0.30 -16.42
CA PHE A 164 -3.46 0.74 -17.03
C PHE A 164 -2.87 1.32 -18.33
N ALA A 165 -1.55 1.26 -18.53
CA ALA A 165 -0.90 1.86 -19.69
C ALA A 165 -0.72 0.88 -20.87
N TRP A 166 -0.81 -0.43 -20.66
CA TRP A 166 -0.46 -1.40 -21.70
C TRP A 166 -1.47 -2.54 -21.85
N LYS A 167 -2.25 -2.49 -22.94
CA LYS A 167 -3.30 -3.45 -23.28
C LYS A 167 -2.82 -4.89 -23.52
N ARG A 168 -1.51 -5.10 -23.74
CA ARG A 168 -0.93 -6.43 -23.98
C ARG A 168 -0.34 -7.07 -22.73
N ALA A 169 -0.39 -6.40 -21.57
CA ALA A 169 0.21 -6.91 -20.35
C ALA A 169 -0.55 -8.16 -19.87
N THR A 170 0.14 -9.30 -19.79
CA THR A 170 -0.45 -10.53 -19.27
C THR A 170 -0.24 -10.65 -17.76
N PRO A 171 -1.15 -11.32 -17.02
CA PRO A 171 -1.00 -11.51 -15.58
C PRO A 171 0.29 -12.25 -15.19
N ASN A 172 0.69 -13.24 -16.00
CA ASN A 172 1.95 -13.97 -15.80
C ASN A 172 3.17 -13.07 -16.01
N ALA A 173 3.18 -12.26 -17.08
CA ALA A 173 4.26 -11.31 -17.31
C ALA A 173 4.35 -10.28 -16.18
N ALA A 174 3.20 -9.79 -15.70
CA ALA A 174 3.14 -8.89 -14.55
C ALA A 174 3.77 -9.55 -13.32
N PHE A 175 3.33 -10.75 -12.93
CA PHE A 175 3.87 -11.46 -11.78
C PHE A 175 5.38 -11.72 -11.89
N VAL A 176 5.84 -12.25 -13.02
CA VAL A 176 7.26 -12.55 -13.24
C VAL A 176 8.10 -11.27 -13.26
N SER A 177 7.58 -10.16 -13.79
CA SER A 177 8.26 -8.87 -13.72
C SER A 177 8.43 -8.37 -12.28
N MET A 178 7.40 -8.54 -11.43
CA MET A 178 7.44 -8.13 -10.03
C MET A 178 8.47 -8.94 -9.25
N VAL A 179 8.40 -10.26 -9.35
CA VAL A 179 9.29 -11.18 -8.62
C VAL A 179 10.72 -11.09 -9.16
N GLY A 180 10.89 -11.06 -10.48
CA GLY A 180 12.20 -10.98 -11.12
C GLY A 180 12.88 -9.63 -10.90
N GLY A 181 12.15 -8.53 -11.11
CA GLY A 181 12.67 -7.17 -10.91
C GLY A 181 12.96 -6.86 -9.44
N GLY A 182 12.01 -7.17 -8.55
CA GLY A 182 12.18 -6.96 -7.11
C GLY A 182 13.24 -7.88 -6.51
N GLY A 183 13.28 -9.15 -6.95
CA GLY A 183 14.29 -10.12 -6.56
C GLY A 183 15.69 -9.70 -7.00
N LEU A 184 15.86 -9.23 -8.23
CA LEU A 184 17.14 -8.70 -8.70
C LEU A 184 17.58 -7.48 -7.88
N ALA A 185 16.68 -6.52 -7.64
CA ALA A 185 16.96 -5.36 -6.80
C ALA A 185 17.39 -5.76 -5.38
N ALA A 186 16.72 -6.75 -4.79
CA ALA A 186 17.07 -7.28 -3.46
C ALA A 186 18.45 -7.95 -3.46
N VAL A 187 18.77 -8.77 -4.46
CA VAL A 187 20.07 -9.44 -4.58
C VAL A 187 21.18 -8.41 -4.75
N LEU A 188 21.00 -7.41 -5.62
CA LEU A 188 21.98 -6.35 -5.84
C LEU A 188 22.14 -5.44 -4.60
N ALA A 189 21.08 -5.28 -3.81
CA ALA A 189 21.14 -4.53 -2.56
C ALA A 189 21.95 -5.27 -1.47
N LEU A 190 21.82 -6.61 -1.40
CA LEU A 190 22.52 -7.46 -0.44
C LEU A 190 23.96 -7.79 -0.87
N TRP A 191 24.19 -7.94 -2.17
CA TRP A 191 25.50 -8.17 -2.77
C TRP A 191 25.78 -7.11 -3.84
N PRO A 192 26.23 -5.91 -3.42
CA PRO A 192 26.58 -4.85 -4.34
C PRO A 192 27.67 -5.30 -5.31
N PRO A 193 27.51 -5.06 -6.62
CA PRO A 193 28.50 -5.46 -7.60
C PRO A 193 29.83 -4.72 -7.39
N GLN A 194 30.93 -5.48 -7.39
CA GLN A 194 32.30 -4.96 -7.18
C GLN A 194 32.73 -3.94 -8.25
N PHE A 195 32.09 -3.94 -9.42
CA PHE A 195 32.34 -3.00 -10.51
C PHE A 195 31.60 -1.65 -10.35
N LEU A 196 30.72 -1.51 -9.34
CA LEU A 196 30.08 -0.24 -8.95
C LEU A 196 30.39 0.10 -7.47
N PRO A 197 31.67 0.24 -7.10
CA PRO A 197 32.03 0.50 -5.71
C PRO A 197 31.51 1.86 -5.25
N GLY A 198 30.88 1.90 -4.08
CA GLY A 198 30.40 3.13 -3.45
C GLY A 198 29.06 3.66 -3.96
N MET A 199 28.38 2.97 -4.89
CA MET A 199 27.03 3.37 -5.28
C MET A 199 26.03 3.13 -4.14
N PRO A 200 25.21 4.14 -3.79
CA PRO A 200 24.16 3.96 -2.80
C PRO A 200 23.19 2.84 -3.20
N THR A 201 22.80 2.02 -2.23
CA THR A 201 21.96 0.83 -2.42
C THR A 201 20.63 1.13 -3.14
N TYR A 202 20.08 2.33 -2.97
CA TYR A 202 18.82 2.71 -3.63
C TYR A 202 18.92 2.81 -5.15
N TYR A 203 20.12 2.98 -5.71
CA TYR A 203 20.28 2.94 -7.16
C TYR A 203 20.09 1.52 -7.73
N MET A 204 20.23 0.48 -6.91
CA MET A 204 20.03 -0.90 -7.33
C MET A 204 18.59 -1.19 -7.77
N GLY A 205 17.64 -0.42 -7.25
CA GLY A 205 16.22 -0.53 -7.61
C GLY A 205 15.96 -0.16 -9.08
N TRP A 206 16.77 0.73 -9.67
CA TRP A 206 16.66 1.06 -11.10
C TRP A 206 17.01 -0.13 -12.00
N PHE A 207 18.01 -0.93 -11.62
CA PHE A 207 18.32 -2.17 -12.34
C PHE A 207 17.19 -3.18 -12.22
N GLY A 208 16.60 -3.32 -11.03
CA GLY A 208 15.42 -4.15 -10.82
C GLY A 208 14.22 -3.70 -11.66
N LEU A 209 13.95 -2.40 -11.72
CA LEU A 209 12.89 -1.82 -12.56
C LEU A 209 13.14 -2.09 -14.05
N ALA A 210 14.36 -1.85 -14.53
CA ALA A 210 14.73 -2.07 -15.92
C ALA A 210 14.58 -3.56 -16.28
N PHE A 211 15.10 -4.45 -15.45
CA PHE A 211 14.99 -5.89 -15.64
C PHE A 211 13.54 -6.39 -15.58
N GLY A 212 12.77 -5.94 -14.60
CA GLY A 212 11.34 -6.23 -14.49
C GLY A 212 10.58 -5.77 -15.74
N THR A 213 10.88 -4.57 -16.24
CA THR A 213 10.27 -4.06 -17.49
C THR A 213 10.62 -4.93 -18.69
N ILE A 214 11.87 -5.39 -18.80
CA ILE A 214 12.30 -6.30 -19.88
C ILE A 214 11.55 -7.63 -19.78
N LEU A 215 11.43 -8.22 -18.58
CA LEU A 215 10.68 -9.46 -18.36
C LEU A 215 9.20 -9.29 -18.71
N LEU A 216 8.59 -8.18 -18.26
CA LEU A 216 7.21 -7.85 -18.57
C LEU A 216 7.01 -7.81 -20.09
N ILE A 217 7.89 -7.08 -20.79
CA ILE A 217 7.75 -6.90 -22.23
C ILE A 217 7.98 -8.21 -22.98
N GLY A 218 9.05 -8.93 -22.66
CA GLY A 218 9.40 -10.18 -23.31
C GLY A 218 8.32 -11.25 -23.15
N ILE A 219 7.81 -11.43 -21.93
CA ILE A 219 6.79 -12.47 -21.66
C ILE A 219 5.44 -12.07 -22.24
N SER A 220 5.04 -10.79 -22.12
CA SER A 220 3.76 -10.33 -22.69
C SER A 220 3.72 -10.49 -24.21
N LEU A 221 4.83 -10.21 -24.89
CA LEU A 221 4.92 -10.40 -26.35
C LEU A 221 4.94 -11.87 -26.74
N PHE A 222 5.55 -12.74 -25.94
CA PHE A 222 5.59 -14.18 -26.19
C PHE A 222 4.23 -14.86 -25.96
N GLU A 223 3.52 -14.48 -24.90
CA GLU A 223 2.20 -15.03 -24.58
C GLU A 223 1.09 -14.51 -25.50
N GLY A 224 1.28 -13.34 -26.11
CA GLY A 224 0.32 -12.73 -27.01
C GLY A 224 -0.95 -12.21 -26.32
N GLU A 225 -1.79 -11.53 -27.08
CA GLU A 225 -3.00 -10.89 -26.54
C GLU A 225 -4.00 -11.91 -25.98
N GLU A 226 -3.94 -13.18 -26.40
CA GLU A 226 -4.88 -14.24 -26.02
C GLU A 226 -4.95 -14.52 -24.51
N LYS A 227 -3.86 -14.30 -23.77
CA LYS A 227 -3.82 -14.49 -22.31
C LYS A 227 -4.16 -13.24 -21.50
N VAL A 228 -4.39 -12.10 -22.14
CA VAL A 228 -4.85 -10.89 -21.45
C VAL A 228 -6.31 -11.10 -21.02
N PRO A 229 -6.68 -10.90 -19.74
CA PRO A 229 -8.05 -11.08 -19.29
C PRO A 229 -9.04 -10.19 -20.08
N HIS A 230 -10.21 -10.72 -20.42
CA HIS A 230 -11.20 -9.99 -21.23
C HIS A 230 -11.62 -8.64 -20.61
N SER A 231 -11.71 -8.57 -19.28
CA SER A 231 -12.01 -7.34 -18.54
C SER A 231 -10.98 -6.22 -18.68
N PHE A 232 -9.75 -6.54 -19.12
CA PHE A 232 -8.70 -5.56 -19.42
C PHE A 232 -8.61 -5.22 -20.91
N ARG A 233 -9.17 -6.06 -21.79
CA ARG A 233 -9.19 -5.79 -23.25
C ARG A 233 -10.27 -4.81 -23.63
N GLU A 234 -11.44 -4.96 -23.04
CA GLU A 234 -12.53 -4.01 -23.17
C GLU A 234 -12.34 -2.96 -22.06
N PRO A 235 -12.22 -1.66 -22.39
CA PRO A 235 -12.30 -0.64 -21.37
C PRO A 235 -13.57 -0.92 -20.59
N ALA A 236 -13.47 -1.01 -19.26
CA ALA A 236 -14.66 -1.08 -18.42
C ALA A 236 -15.57 0.05 -18.89
N VAL A 237 -16.62 -0.31 -19.61
CA VAL A 237 -17.71 0.60 -19.91
C VAL A 237 -18.24 0.84 -18.52
N THR A 238 -17.77 1.93 -17.90
CA THR A 238 -18.52 2.60 -16.86
C THR A 238 -19.73 3.07 -17.61
N ASP A 239 -20.69 2.17 -17.76
CA ASP A 239 -21.96 2.48 -18.36
C ASP A 239 -22.55 3.50 -17.40
N GLY A 240 -22.35 4.77 -17.72
CA GLY A 240 -22.90 5.90 -17.00
C GLY A 240 -24.42 5.93 -17.19
N GLY A 241 -25.09 4.80 -16.99
CA GLY A 241 -26.40 4.55 -17.58
C GLY A 241 -27.08 3.22 -17.23
N ASP A 242 -26.39 2.11 -16.93
CA ASP A 242 -27.13 0.83 -16.81
C ASP A 242 -28.01 0.74 -15.54
N GLY A 243 -27.71 1.57 -14.54
CA GLY A 243 -28.60 1.78 -13.39
C GLY A 243 -29.99 2.30 -13.79
N HIS A 244 -30.14 2.99 -14.93
CA HIS A 244 -31.46 3.43 -15.38
C HIS A 244 -32.34 2.25 -15.83
N GLN A 245 -31.78 1.25 -16.51
CA GLN A 245 -32.57 0.10 -16.96
C GLN A 245 -32.96 -0.83 -15.81
N GLU A 246 -32.07 -1.01 -14.82
CA GLU A 246 -32.38 -1.78 -13.61
C GLU A 246 -33.42 -1.08 -12.74
N VAL A 247 -33.31 0.26 -12.58
CA VAL A 247 -34.32 1.06 -11.85
C VAL A 247 -35.67 1.06 -12.58
N GLU A 248 -35.69 1.09 -13.93
CA GLU A 248 -36.94 0.99 -14.69
C GLU A 248 -37.59 -0.39 -14.62
N ARG A 249 -36.79 -1.46 -14.63
CA ARG A 249 -37.30 -2.82 -14.36
C ARG A 249 -37.85 -2.94 -12.95
N ALA A 250 -37.14 -2.41 -11.94
CA ALA A 250 -37.62 -2.40 -10.55
C ALA A 250 -38.91 -1.58 -10.40
N ARG A 251 -39.01 -0.42 -11.04
CA ARG A 251 -40.22 0.43 -11.04
C ARG A 251 -41.41 -0.25 -11.73
N ASN A 252 -41.18 -0.95 -12.84
CA ASN A 252 -42.24 -1.69 -13.54
C ASN A 252 -42.71 -2.92 -12.75
N LEU A 253 -41.81 -3.59 -12.04
CA LEU A 253 -42.16 -4.71 -11.15
C LEU A 253 -43.00 -4.24 -9.95
N VAL A 254 -42.66 -3.10 -9.33
CA VAL A 254 -43.44 -2.51 -8.23
C VAL A 254 -44.83 -2.08 -8.70
N ASN A 255 -44.96 -1.52 -9.91
CA ASN A 255 -46.25 -1.14 -10.48
C ASN A 255 -47.15 -2.33 -10.87
N MET A 256 -46.58 -3.52 -11.08
CA MET A 256 -47.35 -4.76 -11.32
C MET A 256 -47.92 -5.37 -10.03
N VAL A 257 -47.40 -5.02 -8.85
CA VAL A 257 -47.84 -5.57 -7.55
C VAL A 257 -48.98 -4.74 -6.93
N HIS A 258 -49.35 -3.60 -7.53
CA HIS A 258 -50.38 -2.69 -7.02
C HIS A 258 -51.71 -2.68 -7.83
N TYR A 259 -52.06 -3.79 -8.49
CA TYR A 259 -53.41 -4.02 -9.01
C TYR A 259 -54.04 -5.28 -8.41
#